data_AF-A0A059LEV0-F1
#
_entry.id   AF-A0A059LEV0-F1
#
_cell.length_a   1.000
_cell.length_b   1.000
_cell.length_c   1.000
_cell.angle_alpha   90.00
_cell.angle_beta   90.00
_cell.angle_gamma   90.00
#
_symmetry.space_group_name_H-M   'P 1'
#
loop_
_entity.id
_entity.type
_entity.pdbx_description
1 polymer ?
#
loop_
_entity_poly.entity_id
_entity_poly.type
_entity_poly.pdbx_seq_one_letter_code
_entity_poly.pdbx_strand_id
1 'polypeptide(L)'
;SALVAAHEAGEPFNPGWLEEPDEEVLVRARARAVSPLVETPGTLVLTQRRVYFQPAALSVHAPVRTVRLETVSGVERRRYRLEEVALELLLGSARESLYLVFDSERAREEVRAALARCPALRARPARALGEWTADWTAGRVSNFEYLMQLNKAAGRSFQDLTQYPVFPWVLRDYASPALDLDDPAVYRDLSKPVGALEPRRLATFRERFAELGKLNAALAGEEGRSGRKKEGKGGRRSRWKKDRDQDKEEDRETRTRASRRPSSPVPPPRAPALASKSAAATKAAQRAGAALMQPFMYGCHYSTPGYVAFYLMRADPRLMLRLQNGRYDAPDRLFWSVADTWKSVLALPSDVKELIPEFYSSDPSFLLAPPGRADFGSRADGSPVAEVLLPPWAKDARDFLRIMSAALESPHVSRRLHRWIDLVFGRASRGEAAAAADNVFHPLTYDEVARDVL
;
A
#
# COMPACT_ATOMS: atom_id res chain seq x y z
N SER A 1 14.89 3.99 -23.29
CA SER A 1 15.60 4.40 -24.52
C SER A 1 14.60 5.05 -25.46
N ALA A 2 15.04 5.81 -26.46
CA ALA A 2 14.15 6.41 -27.47
C ALA A 2 13.29 5.37 -28.21
N LEU A 3 13.76 4.11 -28.30
CA LEU A 3 13.02 2.99 -28.89
C LEU A 3 11.82 2.56 -28.04
N VAL A 4 11.97 2.56 -26.71
CA VAL A 4 10.86 2.28 -25.76
C VAL A 4 9.86 3.43 -25.81
N ALA A 5 10.31 4.69 -25.81
CA ALA A 5 9.43 5.84 -25.92
C ALA A 5 8.67 5.93 -27.27
N ALA A 6 9.29 5.47 -28.37
CA ALA A 6 8.66 5.38 -29.69
C ALA A 6 7.70 4.18 -29.83
N HIS A 7 7.88 3.12 -29.03
CA HIS A 7 6.95 1.99 -28.99
C HIS A 7 5.82 2.21 -27.95
N GLU A 8 6.11 2.93 -26.87
CA GLU A 8 5.14 3.55 -25.96
C GLU A 8 4.42 4.74 -26.61
N ALA A 9 4.85 5.14 -27.82
CA ALA A 9 4.13 6.11 -28.63
C ALA A 9 2.88 5.45 -29.25
N GLY A 10 1.93 5.07 -28.38
CA GLY A 10 0.60 4.53 -28.64
C GLY A 10 0.40 3.93 -30.01
N GLU A 11 0.59 2.61 -30.12
CA GLU A 11 0.05 1.88 -31.27
C GLU A 11 -1.43 2.27 -31.48
N PRO A 12 -1.85 2.48 -32.74
CA PRO A 12 -3.21 2.88 -33.02
C PRO A 12 -4.17 1.82 -32.47
N PHE A 13 -5.23 2.29 -31.81
CA PHE A 13 -6.31 1.40 -31.37
C PHE A 13 -6.84 0.63 -32.59
N ASN A 14 -6.97 -0.70 -32.45
CA ASN A 14 -7.53 -1.52 -33.52
C ASN A 14 -9.06 -1.38 -33.50
N PRO A 15 -9.68 -0.74 -34.52
CA PRO A 15 -11.12 -0.51 -34.56
C PRO A 15 -11.94 -1.81 -34.64
N GLY A 16 -11.33 -2.94 -35.00
CA GLY A 16 -11.97 -4.26 -34.99
C GLY A 16 -12.36 -4.74 -33.58
N TRP A 17 -11.97 -4.04 -32.52
CA TRP A 17 -12.42 -4.32 -31.14
C TRP A 17 -13.74 -3.64 -30.77
N LEU A 18 -14.23 -2.69 -31.58
CA LEU A 18 -15.55 -2.11 -31.37
C LEU A 18 -16.60 -3.22 -31.47
N GLU A 19 -17.50 -3.27 -30.50
CA GLU A 19 -18.47 -4.39 -30.42
C GLU A 19 -19.72 -4.07 -31.24
N GLU A 20 -20.07 -2.79 -31.41
CA GLU A 20 -21.23 -2.37 -32.19
C GLU A 20 -20.81 -1.48 -33.39
N PRO A 21 -21.45 -1.63 -34.56
CA PRO A 21 -21.13 -0.84 -35.75
C PRO A 21 -21.40 0.67 -35.62
N ASP A 22 -22.30 1.05 -34.70
CA ASP A 22 -22.67 2.45 -34.46
C ASP A 22 -21.81 3.11 -33.38
N GLU A 23 -20.83 2.41 -32.79
CA GLU A 23 -19.91 2.99 -31.82
C GLU A 23 -18.96 4.01 -32.44
N GLU A 24 -19.03 5.25 -31.94
CA GLU A 24 -18.15 6.34 -32.33
C GLU A 24 -17.11 6.58 -31.23
N VAL A 25 -15.87 6.82 -31.65
CA VAL A 25 -14.81 7.13 -30.70
C VAL A 25 -14.93 8.59 -30.25
N LEU A 26 -15.25 8.79 -28.98
CA LEU A 26 -15.38 10.10 -28.34
C LEU A 26 -14.03 10.62 -27.84
N VAL A 27 -13.24 9.75 -27.21
CA VAL A 27 -11.92 10.11 -26.66
C VAL A 27 -10.95 8.95 -26.86
N ARG A 28 -9.69 9.30 -27.18
CA ARG A 28 -8.54 8.40 -27.11
C ARG A 28 -7.51 9.01 -26.17
N ALA A 29 -7.02 8.21 -25.22
CA ALA A 29 -6.02 8.68 -24.27
C ALA A 29 -5.00 7.58 -23.98
N ARG A 30 -3.74 7.97 -23.77
CA ARG A 30 -2.76 7.05 -23.18
C ARG A 30 -3.07 6.84 -21.71
N ALA A 31 -2.98 5.60 -21.28
CA ALA A 31 -3.19 5.25 -19.89
C ALA A 31 -2.39 4.00 -19.51
N ARG A 32 -2.19 3.82 -18.21
CA ARG A 32 -1.75 2.57 -17.61
C ARG A 32 -2.92 1.99 -16.85
N ALA A 33 -3.30 0.75 -17.15
CA ALA A 33 -4.22 0.02 -16.29
C ALA A 33 -3.45 -0.49 -15.07
N VAL A 34 -3.95 -0.18 -13.88
CA VAL A 34 -3.37 -0.61 -12.61
C VAL A 34 -4.19 -1.77 -12.06
N SER A 35 -3.47 -2.78 -11.61
CA SER A 35 -3.99 -3.88 -10.79
C SER A 35 -2.95 -4.21 -9.72
N PRO A 36 -3.26 -5.05 -8.72
CA PRO A 36 -2.33 -5.31 -7.61
C PRO A 36 -0.92 -5.72 -8.07
N LEU A 37 0.05 -4.83 -7.81
CA LEU A 37 1.47 -4.96 -8.16
C LEU A 37 1.79 -5.05 -9.66
N VAL A 38 0.86 -4.67 -10.54
CA VAL A 38 1.05 -4.69 -12.00
C VAL A 38 0.52 -3.43 -12.64
N GLU A 39 1.36 -2.81 -13.45
CA GLU A 39 0.99 -1.72 -14.36
C GLU A 39 1.05 -2.25 -15.79
N THR A 40 -0.03 -2.07 -16.54
CA THR A 40 -0.07 -2.43 -17.96
C THR A 40 -0.22 -1.15 -18.76
N PRO A 41 0.80 -0.71 -19.52
CA PRO A 41 0.66 0.44 -20.41
C PRO A 41 -0.26 0.11 -21.59
N GLY A 42 -1.00 1.10 -22.08
CA GLY A 42 -1.91 0.91 -23.20
C GLY A 42 -2.66 2.18 -23.61
N THR A 43 -3.68 1.97 -24.42
CA THR A 43 -4.54 3.02 -24.97
C THR A 43 -5.96 2.82 -24.48
N LEU A 44 -6.52 3.86 -23.87
CA LEU A 44 -7.94 3.97 -23.58
C LEU A 44 -8.67 4.51 -24.81
N VAL A 45 -9.80 3.89 -25.13
CA VAL A 45 -10.78 4.40 -26.09
C VAL A 45 -12.15 4.45 -25.40
N LEU A 46 -12.76 5.62 -25.41
CA LEU A 46 -14.12 5.83 -24.92
C LEU A 46 -15.06 6.01 -26.11
N THR A 47 -16.15 5.26 -26.10
CA THR A 47 -17.30 5.43 -27.01
C THR A 47 -18.50 5.94 -26.22
N GLN A 48 -19.62 6.17 -26.91
CA GLN A 48 -20.88 6.50 -26.25
C GLN A 48 -21.45 5.35 -25.39
N ARG A 49 -20.93 4.11 -25.51
CA ARG A 49 -21.42 2.91 -24.79
C ARG A 49 -20.38 2.21 -23.93
N ARG A 50 -19.09 2.30 -24.25
CA ARG A 50 -18.04 1.46 -23.65
C ARG A 50 -16.75 2.21 -23.42
N VAL A 51 -15.98 1.71 -22.46
CA VAL A 51 -14.56 1.98 -22.32
C VAL A 51 -13.80 0.74 -22.75
N TYR A 52 -12.91 0.92 -23.72
CA TYR A 52 -11.93 -0.08 -24.14
C TYR A 52 -10.57 0.32 -23.60
N PHE A 53 -9.83 -0.66 -23.08
CA PHE A 53 -8.42 -0.52 -22.77
C PHE A 53 -7.63 -1.56 -23.55
N GLN A 54 -6.87 -1.11 -24.54
CA GLN A 54 -6.00 -1.94 -25.35
C GLN A 54 -4.58 -1.89 -24.77
N PRO A 55 -4.05 -3.01 -24.24
CA PRO A 55 -2.65 -3.09 -23.82
C PRO A 55 -1.68 -2.78 -24.98
N ALA A 56 -0.56 -2.13 -24.69
CA ALA A 56 0.49 -1.88 -25.68
C ALA A 56 1.08 -3.21 -26.19
N ALA A 57 1.62 -3.22 -27.42
CA ALA A 57 2.05 -4.45 -28.10
C ALA A 57 3.10 -5.28 -27.35
N LEU A 58 3.92 -4.69 -26.46
CA LEU A 58 4.83 -5.45 -25.57
C LEU A 58 4.09 -6.33 -24.54
N SER A 59 2.78 -6.15 -24.38
CA SER A 59 1.89 -6.97 -23.57
C SER A 59 1.08 -7.93 -24.45
N VAL A 60 1.74 -8.62 -25.40
CA VAL A 60 1.13 -9.44 -26.49
C VAL A 60 0.02 -10.41 -26.03
N HIS A 61 0.05 -10.86 -24.77
CA HIS A 61 -0.92 -11.82 -24.22
C HIS A 61 -2.04 -11.19 -23.39
N ALA A 62 -2.00 -9.89 -23.13
CA ALA A 62 -3.02 -9.21 -22.35
C ALA A 62 -4.24 -8.90 -23.26
N PRO A 63 -5.44 -9.41 -22.95
CA PRO A 63 -6.62 -9.14 -23.75
C PRO A 63 -7.04 -7.66 -23.62
N VAL A 64 -7.70 -7.14 -24.64
CA VAL A 64 -8.41 -5.85 -24.55
C VAL A 64 -9.45 -5.97 -23.44
N ARG A 65 -9.42 -5.04 -22.49
CA ARG A 65 -10.44 -4.96 -21.45
C ARG A 65 -11.56 -4.06 -21.96
N THR A 66 -12.78 -4.59 -21.98
CA THR A 66 -13.98 -3.84 -22.36
C THR A 66 -14.91 -3.69 -21.16
N VAL A 67 -15.35 -2.45 -20.91
CA VAL A 67 -16.29 -2.11 -19.84
C VAL A 67 -17.50 -1.42 -20.47
N ARG A 68 -18.70 -1.97 -20.24
CA ARG A 68 -19.95 -1.30 -20.61
C ARG A 68 -20.24 -0.16 -19.64
N LEU A 69 -20.54 1.03 -20.16
CA LEU A 69 -20.81 2.21 -19.32
C LEU A 69 -22.04 2.04 -18.43
N GLU A 70 -23.00 1.22 -18.85
CA GLU A 70 -24.19 0.87 -18.07
C GLU A 70 -23.88 0.08 -16.79
N THR A 71 -22.76 -0.65 -16.74
CA THR A 71 -22.35 -1.41 -15.55
C THR A 71 -21.49 -0.61 -14.59
N VAL A 72 -21.09 0.61 -14.98
CA VAL A 72 -20.28 1.50 -14.14
C VAL A 72 -21.18 2.14 -13.09
N SER A 73 -20.97 1.76 -11.84
CA SER A 73 -21.70 2.24 -10.67
C SER A 73 -21.15 3.55 -10.11
N GLY A 74 -19.87 3.83 -10.35
CA GLY A 74 -19.19 5.04 -9.89
C GLY A 74 -17.93 5.36 -10.68
N VAL A 75 -17.57 6.64 -10.69
CA VAL A 75 -16.36 7.17 -11.35
C VAL A 75 -15.58 7.99 -10.34
N GLU A 76 -14.49 7.44 -9.85
CA GLU A 76 -13.72 8.02 -8.74
C GLU A 76 -12.40 8.61 -9.24
N ARG A 77 -12.10 9.84 -8.84
CA ARG A 77 -10.75 10.40 -8.99
C ARG A 77 -9.83 9.73 -7.98
N ARG A 78 -8.63 9.37 -8.43
CA ARG A 78 -7.64 8.69 -7.59
C ARG A 78 -6.28 9.36 -7.66
N ARG A 79 -5.54 9.19 -6.56
CA ARG A 79 -4.11 9.50 -6.51
C ARG A 79 -3.31 8.25 -6.86
N TYR A 80 -2.30 8.42 -7.70
CA TYR A 80 -1.34 7.37 -7.99
C TYR A 80 0.06 7.93 -7.76
N ARG A 81 0.84 7.27 -6.88
CA ARG A 81 2.17 7.77 -6.45
C ARG A 81 2.13 9.24 -6.03
N LEU A 82 1.11 9.60 -5.23
CA LEU A 82 0.87 10.94 -4.67
C LEU A 82 0.44 12.03 -5.65
N GLU A 83 0.19 11.69 -6.92
CA GLU A 83 -0.29 12.60 -7.96
C GLU A 83 -1.74 12.34 -8.33
N GLU A 84 -2.52 13.39 -8.62
CA GLU A 84 -3.95 13.30 -8.99
C GLU A 84 -4.13 12.93 -10.48
N VAL A 85 -3.50 11.86 -10.92
CA VAL A 85 -3.46 11.47 -12.34
C VAL A 85 -4.29 10.23 -12.67
N ALA A 86 -5.11 9.73 -11.73
CA ALA A 86 -5.83 8.47 -11.91
C ALA A 86 -7.35 8.60 -11.84
N LEU A 87 -8.03 7.65 -12.50
CA LEU A 87 -9.47 7.47 -12.50
C LEU A 87 -9.80 6.00 -12.29
N GLU A 88 -10.74 5.71 -11.41
CA GLU A 88 -11.24 4.35 -11.18
C GLU A 88 -12.71 4.25 -11.54
N LEU A 89 -13.03 3.37 -12.48
CA LEU A 89 -14.41 3.03 -12.83
C LEU A 89 -14.85 1.84 -11.99
N LEU A 90 -15.78 2.07 -11.05
CA LEU A 90 -16.33 1.05 -10.17
C LEU A 90 -17.42 0.27 -10.90
N LEU A 91 -17.39 -1.06 -10.82
CA LEU A 91 -18.33 -1.95 -11.51
C LEU A 91 -19.33 -2.55 -10.51
N GLY A 92 -19.81 -3.76 -10.78
CA GLY A 92 -20.87 -4.42 -10.01
C GLY A 92 -20.52 -4.75 -8.54
N SER A 93 -19.23 -4.75 -8.19
CA SER A 93 -18.76 -4.89 -6.81
C SER A 93 -17.63 -3.89 -6.51
N ALA A 94 -17.40 -3.61 -5.22
CA ALA A 94 -16.31 -2.72 -4.80
C ALA A 94 -14.91 -3.22 -5.20
N ARG A 95 -14.74 -4.52 -5.47
CA ARG A 95 -13.47 -5.13 -5.91
C ARG A 95 -13.30 -5.10 -7.42
N GLU A 96 -14.39 -5.04 -8.17
CA GLU A 96 -14.35 -5.02 -9.63
C GLU A 96 -14.26 -3.57 -10.10
N SER A 97 -13.09 -3.19 -10.60
CA SER A 97 -12.89 -1.87 -11.16
C SER A 97 -11.90 -1.85 -12.33
N LEU A 98 -11.99 -0.79 -13.13
CA LEU A 98 -10.96 -0.43 -14.09
C LEU A 98 -10.25 0.82 -13.55
N TYR A 99 -9.06 0.62 -12.97
CA TYR A 99 -8.20 1.68 -12.45
C TYR A 99 -7.21 2.09 -13.54
N LEU A 100 -7.24 3.37 -13.93
CA LEU A 100 -6.46 3.93 -15.02
C LEU A 100 -5.63 5.11 -14.52
N VAL A 101 -4.35 5.12 -14.87
CA VAL A 101 -3.43 6.21 -14.58
C VAL A 101 -3.07 6.89 -15.90
N PHE A 102 -3.26 8.19 -15.97
CA PHE A 102 -2.97 9.02 -17.14
C PHE A 102 -1.61 9.71 -16.99
N ASP A 103 -1.16 10.37 -18.06
CA ASP A 103 0.12 11.09 -18.06
C ASP A 103 0.03 12.48 -17.43
N SER A 104 -1.18 13.01 -17.22
CA SER A 104 -1.41 14.28 -16.53
C SER A 104 -2.81 14.36 -15.96
N GLU A 105 -2.99 15.27 -14.99
CA GLU A 105 -4.31 15.64 -14.47
C GLU A 105 -5.25 16.14 -15.58
N ARG A 106 -4.71 16.91 -16.53
CA ARG A 106 -5.48 17.39 -17.68
C ARG A 106 -6.05 16.24 -18.50
N ALA A 107 -5.22 15.25 -18.86
CA ALA A 107 -5.67 14.08 -19.61
C ALA A 107 -6.73 13.27 -18.83
N ARG A 108 -6.53 13.11 -17.52
CA ARG A 108 -7.52 12.47 -16.62
C ARG A 108 -8.86 13.21 -16.63
N GLU A 109 -8.86 14.54 -16.55
CA GLU A 109 -10.08 15.34 -16.57
C GLU A 109 -10.76 15.39 -17.94
N GLU A 110 -10.01 15.38 -19.04
CA GLU A 110 -10.57 15.28 -20.39
C GLU A 110 -11.39 13.97 -20.56
N VAL A 111 -10.81 12.84 -20.14
CA VAL A 111 -11.50 11.54 -20.16
C VAL A 111 -12.70 11.52 -19.21
N ARG A 112 -12.55 12.03 -17.98
CA ARG A 112 -13.65 12.09 -16.99
C ARG A 112 -14.82 12.96 -17.47
N ALA A 113 -14.51 14.11 -18.08
CA ALA A 113 -15.53 15.00 -18.61
C ALA A 113 -16.27 14.37 -19.80
N ALA A 114 -15.57 13.61 -20.65
CA ALA A 114 -16.20 12.86 -21.73
C ALA A 114 -17.11 11.74 -21.21
N LEU A 115 -16.65 10.96 -20.22
CA LEU A 115 -17.46 9.94 -19.55
C LEU A 115 -18.77 10.52 -19.00
N ALA A 116 -18.71 11.68 -18.35
CA ALA A 116 -19.88 12.34 -17.78
C ALA A 116 -20.92 12.81 -18.81
N ARG A 117 -20.52 12.94 -20.10
CA ARG A 117 -21.44 13.27 -21.20
C ARG A 117 -22.05 12.04 -21.86
N CYS A 118 -21.55 10.84 -21.57
CA CYS A 118 -22.05 9.62 -22.19
C CYS A 118 -23.42 9.24 -21.61
N PRO A 119 -24.48 9.10 -22.42
CA PRO A 119 -25.83 8.80 -21.93
C PRO A 119 -25.96 7.39 -21.34
N ALA A 120 -25.08 6.46 -21.75
CA ALA A 120 -25.06 5.10 -21.23
C ALA A 120 -24.48 5.01 -19.80
N LEU A 121 -23.75 6.03 -19.33
CA LEU A 121 -23.14 6.02 -18.00
C LEU A 121 -24.23 6.12 -16.92
N ARG A 122 -24.31 5.09 -16.06
CA ARG A 122 -25.27 5.03 -14.94
C ARG A 122 -24.66 5.39 -13.59
N ALA A 123 -23.43 5.91 -13.58
CA ALA A 123 -22.71 6.28 -12.36
C ALA A 123 -23.49 7.35 -11.58
N ARG A 124 -23.73 7.08 -10.30
CA ARG A 124 -24.34 8.07 -9.41
C ARG A 124 -23.26 9.00 -8.87
N PRO A 125 -23.57 10.30 -8.64
CA PRO A 125 -22.67 11.17 -7.91
C PRO A 125 -22.31 10.55 -6.57
N ALA A 126 -21.03 10.67 -6.18
CA ALA A 126 -20.60 10.24 -4.87
C ALA A 126 -21.32 11.09 -3.80
N ARG A 127 -21.98 10.41 -2.85
CA ARG A 127 -22.59 11.06 -1.68
C ARG A 127 -21.50 11.74 -0.84
N ALA A 128 -21.81 12.89 -0.25
CA ALA A 128 -20.88 13.54 0.64
C ALA A 128 -20.62 12.68 1.89
N LEU A 129 -19.40 12.73 2.44
CA LEU A 129 -19.07 11.93 3.62
C LEU A 129 -19.99 12.21 4.81
N GLY A 130 -20.41 13.47 4.98
CA GLY A 130 -21.36 13.85 6.04
C GLY A 130 -22.73 13.16 5.94
N GLU A 131 -23.19 12.83 4.73
CA GLU A 131 -24.43 12.06 4.56
C GLU A 131 -24.26 10.61 5.03
N TRP A 132 -23.11 10.00 4.70
CA TRP A 132 -22.77 8.66 5.20
C TRP A 132 -22.64 8.64 6.73
N THR A 133 -22.02 9.67 7.31
CA THR A 133 -21.93 9.81 8.77
C THR A 133 -23.32 9.95 9.41
N ALA A 134 -24.22 10.73 8.80
CA ALA A 134 -25.59 10.88 9.30
C ALA A 134 -26.39 9.58 9.24
N ASP A 135 -26.21 8.78 8.19
CA ASP A 135 -26.83 7.45 8.10
C ASP A 135 -26.23 6.46 9.10
N TRP A 136 -24.92 6.48 9.28
CA TRP A 136 -24.22 5.57 10.20
C TRP A 136 -24.61 5.84 11.64
N THR A 137 -24.62 7.10 12.05
CA THR A 137 -25.06 7.52 13.39
C THR A 137 -26.54 7.22 13.65
N ALA A 138 -27.37 7.19 12.60
CA ALA A 138 -28.77 6.80 12.69
C ALA A 138 -29.02 5.28 12.56
N GLY A 139 -27.97 4.47 12.41
CA GLY A 139 -28.08 3.01 12.25
C GLY A 139 -28.65 2.56 10.90
N ARG A 140 -28.67 3.43 9.88
CA ARG A 140 -29.14 3.11 8.52
C ARG A 140 -28.07 2.41 7.66
N VAL A 141 -26.80 2.52 8.04
CA VAL A 141 -25.68 1.80 7.43
C VAL A 141 -24.85 1.12 8.52
N SER A 142 -24.28 -0.03 8.20
CA SER A 142 -23.47 -0.80 9.14
C SER A 142 -22.10 -0.16 9.40
N ASN A 143 -21.40 -0.64 10.43
CA ASN A 143 -20.01 -0.23 10.68
C ASN A 143 -19.12 -0.61 9.49
N PHE A 144 -19.28 -1.81 8.93
CA PHE A 144 -18.55 -2.25 7.74
C PHE A 144 -18.77 -1.32 6.55
N GLU A 145 -20.02 -1.00 6.24
CA GLU A 145 -20.36 -0.12 5.11
C GLU A 145 -19.74 1.27 5.30
N TYR A 146 -19.87 1.85 6.49
CA TYR A 146 -19.31 3.17 6.78
C TYR A 146 -17.78 3.18 6.69
N LEU A 147 -17.10 2.15 7.20
CA LEU A 147 -15.65 2.00 7.06
C LEU A 147 -15.23 1.86 5.60
N MET A 148 -15.99 1.15 4.76
CA MET A 148 -15.72 1.07 3.33
C MET A 148 -15.85 2.45 2.66
N GLN A 149 -16.83 3.26 3.04
CA GLN A 149 -16.99 4.61 2.50
C GLN A 149 -15.86 5.56 2.97
N LEU A 150 -15.42 5.46 4.22
CA LEU A 150 -14.26 6.22 4.72
C LEU A 150 -12.97 5.86 3.96
N ASN A 151 -12.72 4.56 3.78
CA ASN A 151 -11.59 4.08 2.98
C ASN A 151 -11.66 4.65 1.55
N LYS A 152 -12.83 4.54 0.90
CA LYS A 152 -13.04 5.05 -0.45
C LYS A 152 -12.80 6.55 -0.54
N ALA A 153 -13.34 7.34 0.38
CA ALA A 153 -13.17 8.80 0.45
C ALA A 153 -11.71 9.20 0.70
N ALA A 154 -10.96 8.38 1.44
CA ALA A 154 -9.52 8.55 1.66
C ALA A 154 -8.65 8.12 0.45
N GLY A 155 -9.24 7.84 -0.70
CA GLY A 155 -8.52 7.45 -1.92
C GLY A 155 -8.12 5.99 -2.00
N ARG A 156 -8.48 5.16 -1.00
CA ARG A 156 -8.09 3.75 -0.95
C ARG A 156 -8.84 2.90 -1.98
N SER A 157 -8.15 1.91 -2.54
CA SER A 157 -8.66 1.02 -3.60
C SER A 157 -8.09 -0.39 -3.48
N PHE A 158 -8.87 -1.38 -3.90
CA PHE A 158 -8.43 -2.76 -4.03
C PHE A 158 -7.38 -2.96 -5.13
N GLN A 159 -7.27 -2.04 -6.09
CA GLN A 159 -6.34 -2.14 -7.22
C GLN A 159 -4.93 -1.65 -6.90
N ASP A 160 -4.77 -0.82 -5.86
CA ASP A 160 -3.48 -0.29 -5.42
C ASP A 160 -3.17 -0.75 -4.00
N LEU A 161 -2.27 -1.73 -3.87
CA LEU A 161 -1.88 -2.27 -2.57
C LEU A 161 -1.17 -1.26 -1.66
N THR A 162 -0.63 -0.17 -2.21
CA THR A 162 -0.02 0.91 -1.39
C THR A 162 -1.08 1.73 -0.65
N GLN A 163 -2.32 1.69 -1.14
CA GLN A 163 -3.47 2.41 -0.62
C GLN A 163 -4.66 1.44 -0.43
N TYR A 164 -4.38 0.22 0.05
CA TYR A 164 -5.44 -0.77 0.25
C TYR A 164 -6.40 -0.36 1.38
N PRO A 165 -7.69 -0.72 1.33
CA PRO A 165 -8.60 -0.49 2.44
C PRO A 165 -8.08 -1.08 3.77
N VAL A 166 -8.24 -0.33 4.86
CA VAL A 166 -7.79 -0.69 6.21
C VAL A 166 -8.99 -0.81 7.15
N PHE A 167 -8.97 -1.83 8.00
CA PHE A 167 -9.98 -2.14 9.01
C PHE A 167 -9.30 -2.39 10.37
N PRO A 168 -9.96 -2.10 11.50
CA PRO A 168 -9.38 -2.33 12.81
C PRO A 168 -9.27 -3.83 13.13
N TRP A 169 -8.29 -4.21 13.93
CA TRP A 169 -8.47 -5.34 14.85
C TRP A 169 -9.59 -5.00 15.86
N VAL A 170 -10.64 -5.82 15.92
CA VAL A 170 -11.77 -5.61 16.85
C VAL A 170 -11.66 -6.49 18.10
N LEU A 171 -11.32 -7.77 17.92
CA LEU A 171 -11.14 -8.71 19.02
C LEU A 171 -9.68 -8.75 19.47
N ARG A 172 -9.47 -9.23 20.69
CA ARG A 172 -8.14 -9.48 21.27
C ARG A 172 -7.95 -10.89 21.82
N ASP A 173 -8.99 -11.72 21.81
CA ASP A 173 -8.93 -13.12 22.21
C ASP A 173 -9.03 -14.04 21.01
N TYR A 174 -7.91 -14.68 20.70
CA TYR A 174 -7.76 -15.65 19.61
C TYR A 174 -7.25 -17.01 20.13
N ALA A 175 -7.29 -17.23 21.45
CA ALA A 175 -6.71 -18.43 22.09
C ALA A 175 -7.74 -19.21 22.91
N SER A 176 -8.78 -18.56 23.42
CA SER A 176 -9.80 -19.24 24.24
C SER A 176 -10.62 -20.25 23.44
N PRO A 177 -11.11 -21.34 24.09
CA PRO A 177 -11.96 -22.34 23.47
C PRO A 177 -13.36 -21.81 23.11
N ALA A 178 -13.81 -20.76 23.77
CA ALA A 178 -15.08 -20.09 23.52
C ALA A 178 -14.87 -18.58 23.56
N LEU A 179 -15.76 -17.84 22.89
CA LEU A 179 -15.74 -16.38 22.82
C LEU A 179 -17.13 -15.85 23.13
N ASP A 180 -17.22 -14.98 24.15
CA ASP A 180 -18.44 -14.26 24.49
C ASP A 180 -18.35 -12.82 23.96
N LEU A 181 -19.21 -12.46 23.01
CA LEU A 181 -19.23 -11.11 22.43
C LEU A 181 -19.92 -10.08 23.34
N ASP A 182 -20.57 -10.50 24.43
CA ASP A 182 -21.11 -9.59 25.44
C ASP A 182 -20.05 -9.17 26.47
N ASP A 183 -18.94 -9.92 26.59
CA ASP A 183 -17.82 -9.58 27.47
C ASP A 183 -16.97 -8.45 26.87
N PRO A 184 -16.91 -7.25 27.50
CA PRO A 184 -16.05 -6.17 27.03
C PRO A 184 -14.56 -6.51 26.98
N ALA A 185 -14.09 -7.51 27.73
CA ALA A 185 -12.68 -7.90 27.80
C ALA A 185 -12.17 -8.59 26.53
N VAL A 186 -13.05 -9.14 25.69
CA VAL A 186 -12.64 -9.78 24.43
C VAL A 186 -12.35 -8.78 23.32
N TYR A 187 -12.70 -7.50 23.52
CA TYR A 187 -12.50 -6.43 22.55
C TYR A 187 -11.18 -5.70 22.74
N ARG A 188 -10.58 -5.29 21.63
CA ARG A 188 -9.45 -4.37 21.60
C ARG A 188 -9.91 -2.97 22.02
N ASP A 189 -9.05 -2.24 22.72
CA ASP A 189 -9.18 -0.80 22.89
C ASP A 189 -9.00 -0.06 21.55
N LEU A 190 -10.13 0.36 20.96
CA LEU A 190 -10.18 1.10 19.69
C LEU A 190 -9.70 2.56 19.81
N SER A 191 -9.42 3.06 21.01
CA SER A 191 -8.83 4.39 21.19
C SER A 191 -7.32 4.43 21.04
N LYS A 192 -6.69 3.28 20.88
CA LYS A 192 -5.24 3.14 20.79
C LYS A 192 -4.81 2.53 19.46
N PRO A 193 -3.74 3.04 18.83
CA PRO A 193 -3.12 2.34 17.71
C PRO A 193 -2.49 1.01 18.18
N VAL A 194 -2.21 0.11 17.25
CA VAL A 194 -1.64 -1.23 17.55
C VAL A 194 -0.41 -1.10 18.44
N GLY A 195 0.49 -0.19 18.07
CA GLY A 195 1.75 0.06 18.78
C GLY A 195 1.59 0.44 20.25
N ALA A 196 0.45 1.03 20.63
CA ALA A 196 0.14 1.52 21.97
C ALA A 196 -0.68 0.54 22.83
N LEU A 197 -1.05 -0.64 22.31
CA LEU A 197 -1.81 -1.63 23.06
C LEU A 197 -1.02 -2.26 24.21
N GLU A 198 0.29 -2.45 24.03
CA GLU A 198 1.17 -3.07 25.02
C GLU A 198 2.05 -2.01 25.72
N PRO A 199 1.87 -1.75 27.03
CA PRO A 199 2.54 -0.66 27.73
C PRO A 199 4.07 -0.70 27.67
N ARG A 200 4.67 -1.89 27.79
CA ARG A 200 6.14 -2.03 27.76
C ARG A 200 6.70 -1.64 26.39
N ARG A 201 6.02 -2.05 25.33
CA ARG A 201 6.41 -1.71 23.96
C ARG A 201 6.21 -0.23 23.66
N LEU A 202 5.11 0.35 24.14
CA LEU A 202 4.82 1.77 24.00
C LEU A 202 5.90 2.65 24.64
N ALA A 203 6.43 2.26 25.80
CA ALA A 203 7.54 2.96 26.45
C ALA A 203 8.76 3.06 25.51
N THR A 204 9.14 1.96 24.87
CA THR A 204 10.25 1.95 23.89
C THR A 204 9.99 2.85 22.69
N PHE A 205 8.75 2.93 22.19
CA PHE A 205 8.41 3.85 21.09
C PHE A 205 8.50 5.32 21.51
N ARG A 206 8.04 5.65 22.72
CA ARG A 206 8.13 7.01 23.28
C ARG A 206 9.57 7.43 23.53
N GLU A 207 10.42 6.53 24.03
CA GLU A 207 11.84 6.77 24.23
C GLU A 207 12.53 7.12 22.89
N ARG A 208 12.34 6.29 21.86
CA ARG A 208 12.89 6.54 20.52
C ARG A 208 12.38 7.85 19.91
N PHE A 209 11.09 8.14 20.05
CA PHE A 209 10.50 9.39 19.59
C PHE A 209 11.14 10.61 20.27
N ALA A 210 11.35 10.55 21.59
CA ALA A 210 12.01 11.61 22.34
C ALA A 210 13.50 11.75 21.98
N GLU A 211 14.21 10.64 21.76
CA GLU A 211 15.62 10.64 21.32
C GLU A 211 15.78 11.29 19.94
N LEU A 212 14.92 10.96 18.98
CA LEU A 212 14.91 11.63 17.67
C LEU A 212 14.66 13.13 17.79
N GLY A 213 13.74 13.53 18.67
CA GLY A 213 13.51 14.95 18.98
C GLY A 213 14.75 15.66 19.52
N LYS A 214 15.47 15.03 20.45
CA LYS A 214 16.73 15.56 21.01
C LYS A 214 17.83 15.67 19.96
N LEU A 215 17.98 14.64 19.11
CA LEU A 215 18.96 14.63 18.03
C LEU A 215 18.74 15.81 17.07
N ASN A 216 17.48 16.05 16.68
CA ASN A 216 17.12 17.17 15.81
C ASN A 216 17.43 18.53 16.46
N ALA A 217 17.11 18.69 17.75
CA ALA A 217 17.42 19.93 18.47
C ALA A 217 18.94 20.19 18.55
N ALA A 218 19.75 19.14 18.72
CA ALA A 218 21.21 19.24 18.72
C ALA A 218 21.75 19.66 17.35
N LEU A 219 21.30 19.03 16.27
CA LEU A 219 21.71 19.35 14.90
C LEU A 219 21.36 20.81 14.51
N ALA A 220 20.15 21.27 14.85
CA ALA A 220 19.74 22.65 14.61
C ALA A 220 20.57 23.68 15.41
N GLY A 221 21.00 23.32 16.63
CA GLY A 221 21.86 24.17 17.46
C GLY A 221 23.30 24.29 16.93
N GLU A 222 23.82 23.27 16.26
CA GLU A 222 25.16 23.28 15.65
C GLU A 222 25.20 24.12 14.36
N GLU A 223 24.15 24.08 13.54
CA GLU A 223 24.02 24.96 12.37
C GLU A 223 23.97 26.44 12.77
N GLY A 224 23.24 26.77 13.85
CA GLY A 224 23.20 28.14 14.41
C GLY A 224 24.55 28.62 14.96
N ARG A 225 25.39 27.72 15.50
CA ARG A 225 26.75 28.02 15.97
C ARG A 225 27.76 28.15 14.82
N SER A 226 27.58 27.40 13.73
CA SER A 226 28.38 27.49 12.50
C SER A 226 28.10 28.80 11.74
N GLY A 227 26.83 29.23 11.68
CA GLY A 227 26.42 30.51 11.10
C GLY A 227 27.00 31.74 11.83
N ARG A 228 27.01 31.72 13.17
CA ARG A 228 27.61 32.80 13.98
C ARG A 228 29.14 32.91 13.89
N LYS A 229 29.84 31.87 13.42
CA LYS A 229 31.31 31.91 13.24
C LYS A 229 31.76 32.51 11.90
N LYS A 230 30.86 32.78 10.95
CA LYS A 230 31.20 33.39 9.65
C LYS A 230 31.13 34.92 9.61
N GLU A 231 30.57 35.59 10.62
CA GLU A 231 30.56 37.07 10.70
C GLU A 231 31.74 37.67 11.49
N GLY A 232 32.65 36.84 11.99
CA GLY A 232 33.78 37.31 12.81
C GLY A 232 35.09 36.62 12.45
N LYS A 233 35.65 36.93 11.27
CA LYS A 233 37.09 36.92 10.97
C LYS A 233 37.35 37.33 9.51
N GLY A 234 37.25 38.63 9.25
CA GLY A 234 38.09 39.25 8.22
C GLY A 234 39.53 39.23 8.73
N GLY A 235 40.42 38.48 8.07
CA GLY A 235 41.83 38.50 8.45
C GLY A 235 42.67 37.36 7.90
N ARG A 236 43.48 37.72 6.89
CA ARG A 236 44.72 37.07 6.44
C ARG A 236 44.59 35.84 5.53
N ARG A 237 44.64 36.16 4.22
CA ARG A 237 45.24 35.31 3.18
C ARG A 237 46.76 35.27 3.33
N SER A 238 47.34 34.08 3.29
CA SER A 238 48.69 33.79 2.76
C SER A 238 48.72 32.29 2.45
N ARG A 239 48.86 31.89 1.16
CA ARG A 239 50.09 31.31 0.56
C ARG A 239 50.60 30.14 1.42
N TRP A 240 50.67 28.90 0.96
CA TRP A 240 51.73 28.33 0.12
C TRP A 240 51.24 27.04 -0.58
N LYS A 241 51.70 26.85 -1.81
CA LYS A 241 51.56 25.65 -2.64
C LYS A 241 52.98 25.12 -2.83
N LYS A 242 53.29 23.88 -2.45
CA LYS A 242 54.10 22.91 -3.22
C LYS A 242 54.63 21.72 -2.40
N ASP A 243 54.75 20.62 -3.15
CA ASP A 243 55.65 19.45 -3.02
C ASP A 243 55.29 18.32 -2.04
N ARG A 244 54.90 17.16 -2.58
CA ARG A 244 55.85 16.05 -2.85
C ARG A 244 55.17 14.87 -3.53
N ASP A 245 55.70 14.54 -4.71
CA ASP A 245 55.67 13.21 -5.32
C ASP A 245 56.78 12.32 -4.74
N GLN A 246 56.70 11.02 -5.08
CA GLN A 246 57.57 9.85 -4.78
C GLN A 246 57.13 9.09 -3.50
N ASP A 247 56.87 7.78 -3.53
CA ASP A 247 57.62 6.72 -4.22
C ASP A 247 56.84 5.38 -4.26
N LYS A 248 57.19 4.54 -5.26
CA LYS A 248 57.19 3.04 -5.29
C LYS A 248 55.96 2.22 -5.72
N GLU A 249 55.88 1.99 -7.03
CA GLU A 249 56.10 0.71 -7.73
C GLU A 249 56.36 -0.57 -6.89
N GLU A 250 55.51 -1.60 -7.01
CA GLU A 250 55.88 -2.99 -7.39
C GLU A 250 54.65 -3.90 -7.59
N ASP A 251 54.88 -4.94 -8.40
CA ASP A 251 54.09 -6.15 -8.65
C ASP A 251 52.99 -6.19 -9.73
N ARG A 252 53.46 -6.66 -10.90
CA ARG A 252 52.71 -7.18 -12.05
C ARG A 252 52.88 -8.70 -12.11
N GLU A 253 51.83 -9.35 -12.60
CA GLU A 253 51.79 -10.66 -13.29
C GLU A 253 51.79 -11.92 -12.38
N THR A 254 50.79 -12.79 -12.50
CA THR A 254 50.77 -13.76 -13.60
C THR A 254 49.40 -14.44 -13.81
N ARG A 255 49.24 -14.94 -15.04
CA ARG A 255 48.52 -16.16 -15.49
C ARG A 255 47.17 -16.01 -16.23
N THR A 256 47.32 -16.00 -17.56
CA THR A 256 46.39 -16.47 -18.59
C THR A 256 46.20 -18.00 -18.59
N ARG A 257 44.98 -18.51 -18.84
CA ARG A 257 44.55 -19.20 -20.09
C ARG A 257 43.31 -20.12 -19.90
N ALA A 258 42.26 -19.79 -20.68
CA ALA A 258 41.22 -20.62 -21.36
C ALA A 258 40.41 -21.72 -20.64
N SER A 259 39.07 -21.60 -20.73
CA SER A 259 38.19 -22.67 -21.29
C SER A 259 36.87 -22.07 -21.81
N ARG A 260 36.30 -22.70 -22.85
CA ARG A 260 35.08 -22.31 -23.58
C ARG A 260 33.90 -23.24 -23.21
N ARG A 261 32.68 -22.67 -23.33
CA ARG A 261 31.31 -23.25 -23.46
C ARG A 261 30.49 -23.46 -22.17
N PRO A 262 29.13 -23.49 -22.22
CA PRO A 262 28.19 -23.06 -23.27
C PRO A 262 27.20 -21.97 -22.81
N SER A 263 26.47 -21.42 -23.78
CA SER A 263 25.36 -20.47 -23.66
C SER A 263 24.27 -20.92 -22.68
N SER A 264 24.03 -20.11 -21.65
CA SER A 264 22.83 -20.17 -20.79
C SER A 264 21.75 -19.22 -21.33
N PRO A 265 20.45 -19.54 -21.16
CA PRO A 265 19.36 -18.79 -21.77
C PRO A 265 19.28 -17.37 -21.18
N VAL A 266 18.91 -16.43 -22.06
CA VAL A 266 18.66 -15.03 -21.74
C VAL A 266 17.63 -14.95 -20.60
N PRO A 267 17.91 -14.25 -19.48
CA PRO A 267 16.93 -14.07 -18.42
C PRO A 267 15.76 -13.22 -18.95
N PRO A 268 14.50 -13.49 -18.54
CA PRO A 268 13.37 -12.66 -18.91
C PRO A 268 13.58 -11.22 -18.41
N PRO A 269 12.97 -10.22 -19.07
CA PRO A 269 13.13 -8.82 -18.70
C PRO A 269 12.75 -8.62 -17.23
N ARG A 270 13.67 -8.00 -16.48
CA ARG A 270 13.48 -7.62 -15.07
C ARG A 270 12.23 -6.76 -14.95
N ALA A 271 11.25 -7.22 -14.18
CA ALA A 271 10.23 -6.35 -13.63
C ALA A 271 10.91 -5.27 -12.76
N PRO A 272 10.46 -4.00 -12.78
CA PRO A 272 11.02 -2.97 -11.93
C PRO A 272 10.84 -3.40 -10.46
N ALA A 273 11.95 -3.47 -9.72
CA ALA A 273 11.96 -3.85 -8.31
C ALA A 273 11.21 -2.79 -7.48
N LEU A 274 9.95 -3.08 -7.18
CA LEU A 274 9.09 -2.24 -6.33
C LEU A 274 9.28 -2.52 -4.83
N ALA A 275 9.96 -3.62 -4.45
CA ALA A 275 10.13 -4.02 -3.06
C ALA A 275 11.44 -3.55 -2.39
N SER A 276 12.42 -3.01 -3.14
CA SER A 276 13.72 -2.63 -2.57
C SER A 276 13.85 -1.14 -2.21
N LYS A 277 12.84 -0.31 -2.52
CA LYS A 277 12.94 1.14 -2.30
C LYS A 277 12.80 1.56 -0.85
N SER A 278 12.18 0.76 0.02
CA SER A 278 12.10 1.05 1.47
C SER A 278 13.47 0.94 2.14
N ALA A 279 14.16 -0.20 1.96
CA ALA A 279 15.51 -0.40 2.53
C ALA A 279 16.58 0.48 1.85
N ALA A 280 16.42 0.78 0.56
CA ALA A 280 17.30 1.70 -0.17
C ALA A 280 17.05 3.17 0.24
N ALA A 281 15.81 3.56 0.55
CA ALA A 281 15.49 4.87 1.11
C ALA A 281 16.11 5.06 2.51
N THR A 282 16.11 4.03 3.35
CA THR A 282 16.79 4.07 4.65
C THR A 282 18.30 4.26 4.51
N LYS A 283 18.94 3.57 3.55
CA LYS A 283 20.38 3.72 3.26
C LYS A 283 20.74 5.01 2.51
N ALA A 284 19.82 5.56 1.70
CA ALA A 284 19.98 6.84 1.04
C ALA A 284 19.78 8.01 2.02
N ALA A 285 18.84 7.90 2.96
CA ALA A 285 18.64 8.84 4.07
C ALA A 285 19.84 8.87 5.04
N GLN A 286 20.53 7.74 5.23
CA GLN A 286 21.80 7.70 5.98
C GLN A 286 22.98 8.33 5.23
N ARG A 287 22.89 8.51 3.91
CA ARG A 287 23.97 9.06 3.05
C ARG A 287 23.74 10.51 2.60
N ALA A 288 22.51 10.99 2.60
CA ALA A 288 22.19 12.41 2.44
C ALA A 288 22.38 13.11 3.79
N GLY A 289 23.35 14.03 3.89
CA GLY A 289 23.79 14.61 5.15
C GLY A 289 22.65 15.16 6.01
N ALA A 290 22.63 14.73 7.29
CA ALA A 290 22.03 15.37 8.46
C ALA A 290 20.79 16.27 8.24
N ALA A 291 19.83 15.85 7.41
CA ALA A 291 18.55 16.52 7.33
C ALA A 291 17.77 16.22 8.61
N LEU A 292 17.20 17.25 9.23
CA LEU A 292 16.29 17.16 10.37
C LEU A 292 15.12 16.23 10.02
N MET A 293 15.22 14.95 10.37
CA MET A 293 14.16 13.99 10.11
C MET A 293 13.10 14.16 11.20
N GLN A 294 11.87 14.52 10.83
CA GLN A 294 10.79 14.68 11.82
C GLN A 294 10.67 13.43 12.72
N PRO A 295 10.60 13.59 14.05
CA PRO A 295 10.52 12.45 14.97
C PRO A 295 9.28 11.59 14.71
N PHE A 296 9.41 10.28 14.89
CA PHE A 296 8.30 9.34 14.73
C PHE A 296 8.37 8.21 15.76
N MET A 297 7.23 7.57 16.02
CA MET A 297 7.14 6.39 16.90
C MET A 297 7.28 5.10 16.11
N TYR A 298 6.65 5.03 14.93
CA TYR A 298 6.58 3.80 14.12
C TYR A 298 7.32 3.95 12.79
N GLY A 299 8.39 3.17 12.62
CA GLY A 299 9.12 3.07 11.33
C GLY A 299 8.38 2.26 10.27
N CYS A 300 7.36 1.50 10.66
CA CYS A 300 6.49 0.73 9.78
C CYS A 300 5.06 1.31 9.85
N HIS A 301 4.35 1.28 8.73
CA HIS A 301 2.97 1.77 8.64
C HIS A 301 1.97 0.63 8.86
N TYR A 302 0.79 0.90 9.43
CA TYR A 302 -0.23 -0.13 9.72
C TYR A 302 -0.86 -0.77 8.47
N SER A 303 -0.68 -0.16 7.30
CA SER A 303 -1.17 -0.62 6.01
C SER A 303 -0.04 -0.50 5.00
N THR A 304 0.40 -1.64 4.45
CA THR A 304 1.47 -1.71 3.45
C THR A 304 1.17 -2.80 2.42
N PRO A 305 1.73 -2.73 1.21
CA PRO A 305 1.58 -3.81 0.23
C PRO A 305 2.04 -5.17 0.76
N GLY A 306 3.08 -5.19 1.60
CA GLY A 306 3.58 -6.41 2.22
C GLY A 306 2.57 -7.05 3.16
N TYR A 307 1.85 -6.25 3.96
CA TYR A 307 0.81 -6.76 4.86
C TYR A 307 -0.42 -7.27 4.10
N VAL A 308 -0.83 -6.59 3.04
CA VAL A 308 -1.94 -7.07 2.20
C VAL A 308 -1.57 -8.36 1.49
N ALA A 309 -0.36 -8.45 0.91
CA ALA A 309 0.14 -9.68 0.32
C ALA A 309 0.27 -10.81 1.36
N PHE A 310 0.69 -10.50 2.58
CA PHE A 310 0.75 -11.44 3.71
C PHE A 310 -0.62 -12.07 4.00
N TYR A 311 -1.68 -11.26 4.09
CA TYR A 311 -3.03 -11.79 4.32
C TYR A 311 -3.61 -12.52 3.11
N LEU A 312 -3.39 -12.00 1.90
CA LEU A 312 -4.05 -12.50 0.68
C LEU A 312 -3.25 -13.56 -0.08
N MET A 313 -2.10 -14.01 0.42
CA MET A 313 -1.24 -14.95 -0.31
C MET A 313 -1.92 -16.27 -0.70
N ARG A 314 -3.00 -16.68 -0.02
CA ARG A 314 -3.80 -17.86 -0.38
C ARG A 314 -4.79 -17.59 -1.49
N ALA A 315 -5.47 -16.44 -1.41
CA ALA A 315 -6.44 -16.03 -2.42
C ALA A 315 -5.78 -15.64 -3.75
N ASP A 316 -4.60 -14.99 -3.69
CA ASP A 316 -3.76 -14.72 -4.86
C ASP A 316 -2.27 -14.87 -4.51
N PRO A 317 -1.69 -16.08 -4.72
CA PRO A 317 -0.28 -16.34 -4.44
C PRO A 317 0.69 -15.47 -5.25
N ARG A 318 0.24 -14.91 -6.38
CA ARG A 318 1.08 -14.06 -7.23
C ARG A 318 1.46 -12.75 -6.55
N LEU A 319 0.69 -12.29 -5.56
CA LEU A 319 0.98 -11.05 -4.83
C LEU A 319 2.33 -11.14 -4.11
N MET A 320 2.52 -12.21 -3.32
CA MET A 320 3.77 -12.43 -2.59
C MET A 320 4.93 -12.68 -3.55
N LEU A 321 4.73 -13.51 -4.58
CA LEU A 321 5.77 -13.82 -5.57
C LEU A 321 6.24 -12.56 -6.31
N ARG A 322 5.33 -11.65 -6.70
CA ARG A 322 5.71 -10.37 -7.33
C ARG A 322 6.51 -9.50 -6.39
N LEU A 323 6.13 -9.45 -5.11
CA LEU A 323 6.80 -8.61 -4.11
C LEU A 323 8.18 -9.17 -3.71
N GLN A 324 8.33 -10.50 -3.66
CA GLN A 324 9.52 -11.19 -3.16
C GLN A 324 10.36 -11.87 -4.26
N ASN A 325 10.40 -11.30 -5.47
CA ASN A 325 11.25 -11.75 -6.57
C ASN A 325 11.07 -13.25 -6.93
N GLY A 326 9.82 -13.71 -6.97
CA GLY A 326 9.44 -15.05 -7.40
C GLY A 326 9.56 -16.14 -6.33
N ARG A 327 9.72 -15.76 -5.05
CA ARG A 327 9.78 -16.70 -3.92
C ARG A 327 8.79 -16.31 -2.83
N TYR A 328 8.40 -17.26 -2.00
CA TYR A 328 7.71 -16.95 -0.74
C TYR A 328 8.73 -16.65 0.35
N ASP A 329 8.26 -16.01 1.42
CA ASP A 329 9.05 -15.76 2.61
C ASP A 329 9.36 -17.07 3.37
N ALA A 330 10.16 -16.99 4.44
CA ALA A 330 10.32 -18.12 5.34
C ALA A 330 8.96 -18.54 5.91
N PRO A 331 8.64 -19.85 5.98
CA PRO A 331 7.32 -20.35 6.39
C PRO A 331 6.83 -19.80 7.75
N ASP A 332 7.71 -19.65 8.73
CA ASP A 332 7.39 -19.09 10.05
C ASP A 332 6.98 -17.60 10.01
N ARG A 333 7.35 -16.87 8.94
CA ARG A 333 6.97 -15.46 8.72
C ARG A 333 5.74 -15.30 7.84
N LEU A 334 5.21 -16.38 7.28
CA LEU A 334 3.99 -16.35 6.48
C LEU A 334 2.75 -16.27 7.37
N PHE A 335 1.61 -15.89 6.79
CA PHE A 335 0.36 -15.85 7.53
C PHE A 335 -0.12 -17.27 7.78
N TRP A 336 0.21 -17.90 8.91
CA TRP A 336 -0.21 -19.29 9.18
C TRP A 336 -1.19 -19.41 10.35
N SER A 337 -1.33 -18.38 11.20
CA SER A 337 -2.32 -18.35 12.29
C SER A 337 -2.80 -16.95 12.60
N VAL A 338 -4.10 -16.80 12.86
CA VAL A 338 -4.68 -15.53 13.36
C VAL A 338 -4.14 -15.20 14.75
N ALA A 339 -4.09 -16.19 15.64
CA ALA A 339 -3.61 -16.02 17.01
C ALA A 339 -2.13 -15.64 17.06
N ASP A 340 -1.30 -16.26 16.23
CA ASP A 340 0.12 -15.91 16.13
C ASP A 340 0.33 -14.52 15.52
N THR A 341 -0.45 -14.17 14.49
CA THR A 341 -0.43 -12.82 13.92
C THR A 341 -0.80 -11.77 14.96
N TRP A 342 -1.80 -12.03 15.81
CA TRP A 342 -2.17 -11.15 16.92
C TRP A 342 -1.04 -11.01 17.95
N LYS A 343 -0.39 -12.10 18.34
CA LYS A 343 0.80 -12.06 19.22
C LYS A 343 1.93 -11.24 18.61
N SER A 344 2.18 -11.41 17.32
CA SER A 344 3.22 -10.69 16.58
C SER A 344 2.97 -9.18 16.59
N VAL A 345 1.73 -8.73 16.31
CA VAL A 345 1.38 -7.29 16.36
C VAL A 345 1.39 -6.69 17.76
N LEU A 346 1.49 -7.49 18.82
CA LEU A 346 1.66 -7.03 20.20
C LEU A 346 3.13 -7.04 20.65
N ALA A 347 3.95 -7.94 20.10
CA ALA A 347 5.31 -8.16 20.56
C ALA A 347 6.38 -7.47 19.71
N LEU A 348 6.26 -7.51 18.37
CA LEU A 348 7.33 -7.05 17.49
C LEU A 348 7.29 -5.53 17.27
N PRO A 349 8.41 -4.79 17.43
CA PRO A 349 8.44 -3.34 17.21
C PRO A 349 8.20 -2.92 15.75
N SER A 350 8.50 -3.80 14.80
CA SER A 350 8.30 -3.59 13.37
C SER A 350 6.94 -4.07 12.86
N ASP A 351 6.06 -4.51 13.75
CA ASP A 351 4.78 -5.10 13.41
C ASP A 351 3.62 -4.33 14.06
N VAL A 352 3.03 -3.42 13.28
CA VAL A 352 1.92 -2.56 13.70
C VAL A 352 0.72 -2.67 12.75
N LYS A 353 0.60 -3.80 12.01
CA LYS A 353 -0.47 -3.99 11.02
C LYS A 353 -1.85 -3.92 11.65
N GLU A 354 -2.73 -3.17 11.00
CA GLU A 354 -4.17 -3.31 11.14
C GLU A 354 -4.70 -4.35 10.14
N LEU A 355 -5.99 -4.67 10.22
CA LEU A 355 -6.65 -5.65 9.35
C LEU A 355 -7.06 -5.06 8.00
N ILE A 356 -7.55 -5.95 7.14
CA ILE A 356 -8.16 -5.65 5.84
C ILE A 356 -9.66 -6.04 5.86
N PRO A 357 -10.50 -5.52 4.94
CA PRO A 357 -11.94 -5.78 4.95
C PRO A 357 -12.32 -7.26 4.88
N GLU A 358 -11.46 -8.11 4.33
CA GLU A 358 -11.66 -9.56 4.17
C GLU A 358 -11.97 -10.25 5.49
N PHE A 359 -11.41 -9.78 6.60
CA PHE A 359 -11.66 -10.32 7.95
C PHE A 359 -13.11 -10.12 8.43
N TYR A 360 -13.88 -9.27 7.74
CA TYR A 360 -15.27 -8.95 8.05
C TYR A 360 -16.21 -9.22 6.85
N SER A 361 -15.68 -9.84 5.81
CA SER A 361 -16.39 -10.20 4.58
C SER A 361 -16.93 -11.63 4.67
N SER A 362 -17.75 -12.04 3.70
CA SER A 362 -18.31 -13.40 3.65
C SER A 362 -17.44 -14.43 2.91
N ASP A 363 -16.43 -13.99 2.16
CA ASP A 363 -15.56 -14.88 1.37
C ASP A 363 -14.34 -15.34 2.20
N PRO A 364 -14.24 -16.64 2.56
CA PRO A 364 -13.11 -17.19 3.33
C PRO A 364 -11.88 -17.53 2.49
N SER A 365 -11.87 -17.25 1.18
CA SER A 365 -10.81 -17.70 0.25
C SER A 365 -9.38 -17.43 0.73
N PHE A 366 -9.14 -16.31 1.43
CA PHE A 366 -7.82 -15.94 1.96
C PHE A 366 -7.38 -16.74 3.19
N LEU A 367 -8.27 -17.49 3.84
CA LEU A 367 -8.01 -18.33 5.00
C LEU A 367 -7.85 -19.82 4.64
N LEU A 368 -8.43 -20.23 3.51
CA LEU A 368 -8.45 -21.61 3.07
C LEU A 368 -7.15 -22.00 2.36
N ALA A 369 -6.89 -23.31 2.29
CA ALA A 369 -5.79 -23.83 1.49
C ALA A 369 -5.80 -23.22 0.07
N PRO A 370 -4.63 -22.86 -0.48
CA PRO A 370 -4.56 -22.17 -1.76
C PRO A 370 -5.15 -23.02 -2.89
N PRO A 371 -5.79 -22.41 -3.90
CA PRO A 371 -6.22 -23.14 -5.08
C PRO A 371 -4.99 -23.66 -5.85
N GLY A 372 -4.85 -24.98 -5.96
CA GLY A 372 -3.74 -25.66 -6.67
C GLY A 372 -2.63 -26.19 -5.74
N ARG A 373 -1.43 -26.43 -6.30
CA ARG A 373 -0.23 -26.92 -5.57
C ARG A 373 0.73 -25.80 -5.15
N ALA A 374 0.22 -24.65 -4.67
CA ALA A 374 1.11 -23.63 -4.14
C ALA A 374 1.79 -24.18 -2.86
N ASP A 375 3.11 -24.29 -2.90
CA ASP A 375 3.92 -24.79 -1.79
C ASP A 375 4.47 -23.61 -0.98
N PHE A 376 3.94 -23.42 0.23
CA PHE A 376 4.39 -22.40 1.18
C PHE A 376 5.43 -22.94 2.16
N GLY A 377 5.88 -24.19 1.99
CA GLY A 377 6.88 -24.86 2.83
C GLY A 377 6.36 -25.27 4.21
N SER A 378 7.30 -25.74 5.03
CA SER A 378 7.06 -26.15 6.42
C SER A 378 7.77 -25.21 7.39
N ARG A 379 7.08 -24.93 8.50
CA ARG A 379 7.62 -24.15 9.62
C ARG A 379 8.75 -24.89 10.31
N ALA A 380 9.49 -24.19 11.17
CA ALA A 380 10.58 -24.78 11.94
C ALA A 380 10.16 -25.98 12.81
N ASP A 381 8.88 -26.03 13.21
CA ASP A 381 8.29 -27.15 13.96
C ASP A 381 7.87 -28.35 13.08
N GLY A 382 8.12 -28.29 11.78
CA GLY A 382 7.78 -29.32 10.80
C GLY A 382 6.35 -29.22 10.24
N SER A 383 5.49 -28.37 10.81
CA SER A 383 4.12 -28.22 10.34
C SER A 383 4.07 -27.52 8.97
N PRO A 384 3.27 -28.00 8.01
CA PRO A 384 3.12 -27.32 6.72
C PRO A 384 2.37 -26.00 6.88
N VAL A 385 2.70 -25.02 6.03
CA VAL A 385 1.87 -23.82 5.86
C VAL A 385 0.83 -24.11 4.78
N ALA A 386 -0.39 -24.42 5.19
CA ALA A 386 -1.52 -24.72 4.31
C ALA A 386 -2.68 -23.75 4.57
N GLU A 387 -3.81 -24.20 5.10
CA GLU A 387 -4.85 -23.30 5.62
C GLU A 387 -4.35 -22.49 6.84
N VAL A 388 -5.03 -21.38 7.13
CA VAL A 388 -4.74 -20.58 8.31
C VAL A 388 -5.31 -21.27 9.55
N LEU A 389 -4.50 -21.42 10.59
CA LEU A 389 -4.96 -21.87 11.90
C LEU A 389 -5.85 -20.78 12.53
N LEU A 390 -7.13 -21.13 12.66
CA LEU A 390 -8.15 -20.29 13.24
C LEU A 390 -8.19 -20.42 14.77
N PRO A 391 -8.75 -19.43 15.47
CA PRO A 391 -8.97 -19.53 16.91
C PRO A 391 -9.85 -20.72 17.28
N PRO A 392 -9.66 -21.36 18.46
CA PRO A 392 -10.43 -22.54 18.85
C PRO A 392 -11.95 -22.33 18.92
N TRP A 393 -12.40 -21.09 19.17
CA TRP A 393 -13.81 -20.73 19.20
C TRP A 393 -14.49 -20.70 17.81
N ALA A 394 -13.73 -20.74 16.71
CA ALA A 394 -14.27 -20.78 15.36
C ALA A 394 -14.32 -22.22 14.83
N LYS A 395 -15.49 -22.66 14.39
CA LYS A 395 -15.65 -24.02 13.85
C LYS A 395 -14.94 -24.21 12.51
N ASP A 396 -15.01 -23.19 11.66
CA ASP A 396 -14.40 -23.13 10.33
C ASP A 396 -14.18 -21.68 9.90
N ALA A 397 -13.64 -21.46 8.70
CA ALA A 397 -13.33 -20.14 8.18
C ALA A 397 -14.57 -19.25 7.98
N ARG A 398 -15.73 -19.82 7.63
CA ARG A 398 -16.97 -19.05 7.49
C ARG A 398 -17.52 -18.64 8.85
N ASP A 399 -17.48 -19.55 9.83
CA ASP A 399 -17.89 -19.26 11.20
C ASP A 399 -16.98 -18.20 11.84
N PHE A 400 -15.67 -18.27 11.60
CA PHE A 400 -14.71 -17.23 11.98
C PHE A 400 -15.11 -15.86 11.44
N LEU A 401 -15.34 -15.74 10.13
CA LEU A 401 -15.72 -14.46 9.51
C LEU A 401 -17.09 -13.96 9.98
N ARG A 402 -18.05 -14.87 10.21
CA ARG A 402 -19.36 -14.54 10.78
C ARG A 402 -19.21 -13.93 12.18
N ILE A 403 -18.37 -14.52 13.03
CA ILE A 403 -18.10 -14.00 14.39
C ILE A 403 -17.35 -12.68 14.33
N MET A 404 -16.34 -12.54 13.46
CA MET A 404 -15.63 -11.27 13.27
C MET A 404 -16.57 -10.15 12.80
N SER A 405 -17.44 -10.44 11.83
CA SER A 405 -18.47 -9.52 11.35
C SER A 405 -19.45 -9.13 12.48
N ALA A 406 -19.94 -10.11 13.25
CA ALA A 406 -20.80 -9.84 14.39
C ALA A 406 -20.10 -8.98 15.47
N ALA A 407 -18.82 -9.22 15.72
CA ALA A 407 -18.03 -8.42 16.65
C ALA A 407 -17.88 -6.96 16.16
N LEU A 408 -17.60 -6.75 14.87
CA LEU A 408 -17.51 -5.42 14.26
C LEU A 408 -18.84 -4.66 14.36
N GLU A 409 -19.97 -5.34 14.16
CA GLU A 409 -21.31 -4.75 14.24
C GLU A 409 -21.87 -4.69 15.68
N SER A 410 -21.09 -5.14 16.68
CA SER A 410 -21.55 -5.15 18.07
C SER A 410 -21.84 -3.74 18.61
N PRO A 411 -22.73 -3.62 19.61
CA PRO A 411 -22.92 -2.35 20.33
C PRO A 411 -21.63 -1.87 21.01
N HIS A 412 -20.74 -2.78 21.40
CA HIS A 412 -19.44 -2.43 21.98
C HIS A 412 -18.59 -1.62 20.99
N VAL A 413 -18.47 -2.11 19.76
CA VAL A 413 -17.70 -1.46 18.70
C VAL A 413 -18.39 -0.21 18.20
N SER A 414 -19.70 -0.26 17.94
CA SER A 414 -20.46 0.88 17.42
C SER A 414 -20.29 2.15 18.30
N ARG A 415 -20.27 1.98 19.63
CA ARG A 415 -20.04 3.08 20.58
C ARG A 415 -18.61 3.63 20.61
N ARG A 416 -17.63 2.97 19.99
CA ARG A 416 -16.20 3.29 20.13
C ARG A 416 -15.45 3.41 18.81
N LEU A 417 -16.03 2.95 17.70
CA LEU A 417 -15.38 2.91 16.39
C LEU A 417 -14.90 4.28 15.90
N HIS A 418 -15.64 5.34 16.25
CA HIS A 418 -15.24 6.73 15.98
C HIS A 418 -13.84 7.08 16.52
N ARG A 419 -13.40 6.46 17.62
CA ARG A 419 -12.06 6.67 18.19
C ARG A 419 -10.95 6.08 17.32
N TRP A 420 -11.20 4.91 16.73
CA TRP A 420 -10.26 4.32 15.77
C TRP A 420 -10.27 5.10 14.45
N ILE A 421 -11.45 5.55 14.02
CA ILE A 421 -11.58 6.44 12.85
C ILE A 421 -10.77 7.73 13.07
N ASP A 422 -10.77 8.31 14.27
CA ASP A 422 -9.95 9.47 14.61
C ASP A 422 -8.44 9.22 14.41
N LEU A 423 -7.95 8.01 14.71
CA LEU A 423 -6.55 7.62 14.54
C LEU A 423 -6.17 7.43 13.06
N VAL A 424 -7.07 6.91 12.23
CA VAL A 424 -6.74 6.53 10.85
C VAL A 424 -7.12 7.60 9.83
N PHE A 425 -8.28 8.24 9.99
CA PHE A 425 -8.85 9.19 9.03
C PHE A 425 -9.12 10.57 9.63
N GLY A 426 -9.23 10.66 10.96
CA GLY A 426 -9.64 11.89 11.65
C GLY A 426 -8.48 12.69 12.24
N ARG A 427 -8.77 13.42 13.31
CA ARG A 427 -7.85 14.44 13.86
C ARG A 427 -6.56 13.88 14.43
N ALA A 428 -6.56 12.63 14.91
CA ALA A 428 -5.41 11.99 15.54
C ALA A 428 -4.55 11.19 14.54
N SER A 429 -4.79 11.35 13.23
CA SER A 429 -3.97 10.75 12.18
C SER A 429 -2.64 11.47 11.93
N ARG A 430 -2.55 12.75 12.30
CA ARG A 430 -1.37 13.60 12.07
C ARG A 430 -1.23 14.71 13.12
N GLY A 431 -0.07 15.37 13.12
CA GLY A 431 0.22 16.54 13.95
C GLY A 431 0.26 16.25 15.45
N GLU A 432 0.03 17.29 16.26
CA GLU A 432 0.09 17.19 17.72
C GLU A 432 -0.94 16.21 18.30
N ALA A 433 -2.12 16.13 17.69
CA ALA A 433 -3.16 15.18 18.11
C ALA A 433 -2.72 13.72 17.89
N ALA A 434 -1.95 13.44 16.83
CA ALA A 434 -1.34 12.12 16.66
C ALA A 434 -0.26 11.85 17.70
N ALA A 435 0.59 12.83 18.01
CA ALA A 435 1.61 12.68 19.07
C ALA A 435 0.97 12.41 20.44
N ALA A 436 -0.10 13.13 20.79
CA ALA A 436 -0.85 12.93 22.02
C ALA A 436 -1.55 11.55 22.09
N ALA A 437 -1.90 10.98 20.94
CA ALA A 437 -2.53 9.66 20.81
C ALA A 437 -1.53 8.52 20.57
N ASP A 438 -0.21 8.78 20.68
CA ASP A 438 0.86 7.84 20.36
C ASP A 438 0.76 7.25 18.94
N ASN A 439 0.41 8.07 17.95
CA ASN A 439 0.02 7.65 16.60
C ASN A 439 0.91 8.26 15.48
N VAL A 440 2.21 8.45 15.75
CA VAL A 440 3.12 9.12 14.80
C VAL A 440 3.93 8.11 13.99
N PHE A 441 3.69 8.08 12.68
CA PHE A 441 4.40 7.22 11.73
C PHE A 441 5.59 7.94 11.08
N HIS A 442 6.43 7.17 10.39
CA HIS A 442 7.56 7.71 9.64
C HIS A 442 7.11 8.84 8.68
N PRO A 443 7.84 9.97 8.56
CA PRO A 443 7.37 11.15 7.83
C PRO A 443 7.01 10.90 6.36
N LEU A 444 7.76 10.02 5.67
CA LEU A 444 7.48 9.61 4.29
C LEU A 444 6.14 8.86 4.08
N THR A 445 5.40 8.57 5.15
CA THR A 445 4.04 8.00 5.06
C THR A 445 2.96 9.07 4.90
N TYR A 446 3.32 10.35 5.04
CA TYR A 446 2.40 11.48 4.89
C TYR A 446 2.63 12.18 3.53
N ASP A 447 1.54 12.38 2.78
CA ASP A 447 1.54 12.95 1.43
C ASP A 447 2.32 14.26 1.31
N GLU A 448 2.18 15.14 2.31
CA GLU A 448 2.82 16.47 2.32
C GLU A 448 4.35 16.36 2.33
N VAL A 449 4.90 15.45 3.13
CA VAL A 449 6.35 15.27 3.27
C VAL A 449 6.93 14.45 2.13
N ALA A 450 6.19 13.46 1.64
CA ALA A 450 6.67 12.60 0.56
C ALA A 450 6.77 13.35 -0.78
N ARG A 451 5.96 14.39 -1.00
CA ARG A 451 6.04 15.25 -2.20
C ARG A 451 7.28 16.17 -2.22
N ASP A 452 7.80 16.55 -1.06
CA ASP A 452 8.96 17.45 -0.98
C ASP A 452 10.29 16.70 -1.18
N VAL A 453 10.27 15.37 -1.08
CA VAL A 453 11.47 14.50 -1.10
C VAL A 453 11.60 13.69 -2.40
N LEU A 454 10.48 13.44 -3.10
CA LEU A 454 10.41 12.68 -4.36
C LEU A 454 10.31 13.61 -5.56
#